data_AF-A0A8X6LNT2-F1
#
_entry.id   AF-A0A8X6LNT2-F1
#
_cell.length_a   1.000
_cell.length_b   1.000
_cell.length_c   1.000
_cell.angle_alpha   90.00
_cell.angle_beta   90.00
_cell.angle_gamma   90.00
#
_symmetry.space_group_name_H-M   'P 1'
#
loop_
_entity.id
_entity.type
_entity.pdbx_description
1 polymer ?
#
loop_
_entity_poly.entity_id
_entity_poly.type
_entity_poly.pdbx_seq_one_letter_code
_entity_poly.pdbx_strand_id
1 'polypeptide(L)'
;MVFTKIRVPRKVKKKLTLLSPQANLQFDETQVQSVLSDFEKLEFKDNKCFDKIADDYEKKGKSSLFNYVILNKRKEIIDILDRNLPLLEEQEEFRKKYSQYVFQIDKGMSYGKELQDRLQSFKDRAEEVLSDFEKLNFNFKDNKCQDSSDSVNYNNGRPADPFDKIANYYRREKESIFLFNYVVLSKQREIMDILDKKLTSKDQEELKENFKKRLGGYLLRIDEGMNDAKEFLNKDDLIGFFDGCYWPDKKAGHLVNHYDNLSINITKPGQSLETSRLFSEKIKRMETIKNEVQRVKIYSNDKRIVTIEKNEKQQRNYSFTKFAICDIEISWGAKDESGKDLNCTVVLNINLGQVSIKKSTIDGKDVEPKKILELAKQNEAVLIKGKALHEVLAAHFIKQTPCEEKKDMQSHENIVVPGSGAPRSINEEITVEHPFGKAANKDNHREM
;
A
#
# COMPACT_ATOMS: atom_id res chain seq x y z
N MET A 1 -41.33 3.47 -51.51
CA MET A 1 -39.89 3.21 -51.28
C MET A 1 -39.35 4.30 -50.36
N VAL A 2 -39.07 3.97 -49.09
CA VAL A 2 -37.73 3.73 -48.51
C VAL A 2 -37.04 5.04 -48.05
N PHE A 3 -36.99 5.18 -46.71
CA PHE A 3 -35.95 5.69 -45.80
C PHE A 3 -34.82 6.60 -46.34
N THR A 4 -34.40 7.67 -45.65
CA THR A 4 -33.63 7.54 -44.40
C THR A 4 -33.51 8.84 -43.57
N LYS A 5 -33.53 8.65 -42.24
CA LYS A 5 -33.04 9.54 -41.18
C LYS A 5 -31.52 9.73 -41.26
N ILE A 6 -31.02 10.91 -40.90
CA ILE A 6 -29.79 11.02 -40.09
C ILE A 6 -30.08 11.83 -38.83
N ARG A 7 -29.94 11.13 -37.71
CA ARG A 7 -30.06 11.57 -36.32
C ARG A 7 -28.66 12.03 -35.90
N VAL A 8 -28.49 13.26 -35.45
CA VAL A 8 -27.30 13.66 -34.68
C VAL A 8 -27.65 13.50 -33.19
N PRO A 9 -26.92 12.71 -32.39
CA PRO A 9 -27.22 12.58 -30.97
C PRO A 9 -26.79 13.83 -30.19
N ARG A 10 -27.68 14.21 -29.27
CA ARG A 10 -27.55 15.23 -28.22
C ARG A 10 -26.21 15.14 -27.49
N LYS A 11 -25.44 16.24 -27.48
CA LYS A 11 -24.56 16.58 -26.36
C LYS A 11 -25.43 16.99 -25.17
N VAL A 12 -25.74 16.06 -24.28
CA VAL A 12 -26.28 16.41 -22.95
C VAL A 12 -25.10 16.80 -22.06
N LYS A 13 -24.72 18.09 -22.09
CA LYS A 13 -24.03 18.70 -20.95
C LYS A 13 -25.10 18.91 -19.88
N LYS A 14 -25.24 17.97 -18.94
CA LYS A 14 -26.12 18.13 -17.78
C LYS A 14 -25.56 19.24 -16.90
N LYS A 15 -26.44 20.17 -16.55
CA LYS A 15 -26.20 21.38 -15.75
C LYS A 15 -26.02 20.92 -14.30
N LEU A 16 -24.78 20.65 -13.88
CA LEU A 16 -24.49 20.34 -12.47
C LEU A 16 -24.51 21.66 -11.69
N THR A 17 -25.58 21.88 -10.95
CA THR A 17 -25.69 22.96 -9.96
C THR A 17 -24.63 22.73 -8.88
N LEU A 18 -23.76 23.72 -8.63
CA LEU A 18 -22.84 23.71 -7.49
C LEU A 18 -23.65 23.56 -6.20
N LEU A 19 -23.42 22.48 -5.45
CA LEU A 19 -24.06 22.24 -4.15
C LEU A 19 -23.04 22.50 -3.03
N SER A 20 -23.36 23.42 -2.13
CA SER A 20 -22.55 23.76 -0.96
C SER A 20 -22.83 22.82 0.22
N PRO A 21 -21.81 22.44 1.01
CA PRO A 21 -21.91 21.38 2.02
C PRO A 21 -22.23 21.92 3.42
N GLN A 22 -23.48 22.30 3.68
CA GLN A 22 -23.95 22.65 5.04
C GLN A 22 -24.80 21.57 5.72
N ALA A 23 -24.92 20.37 5.15
CA ALA A 23 -25.93 19.39 5.54
C ALA A 23 -25.40 18.14 6.26
N ASN A 24 -24.49 18.27 7.24
CA ASN A 24 -24.12 17.15 8.11
C ASN A 24 -25.24 16.75 9.13
N LEU A 25 -26.50 17.18 8.91
CA LEU A 25 -27.60 17.01 9.88
C LEU A 25 -29.01 16.90 9.26
N GLN A 26 -29.19 16.67 7.95
CA GLN A 26 -30.49 16.94 7.30
C GLN A 26 -31.36 15.72 6.93
N PHE A 27 -30.86 14.49 7.02
CA PHE A 27 -31.62 13.29 6.61
C PHE A 27 -31.67 12.25 7.74
N ASP A 28 -32.86 11.69 7.98
CA ASP A 28 -33.05 10.64 8.98
C ASP A 28 -32.67 9.24 8.44
N GLU A 29 -32.47 8.28 9.34
CA GLU A 29 -32.03 6.92 8.98
C GLU A 29 -33.06 6.19 8.11
N THR A 30 -34.35 6.53 8.20
CA THR A 30 -35.40 5.92 7.36
C THR A 30 -35.26 6.35 5.90
N GLN A 31 -34.95 7.63 5.68
CA GLN A 31 -34.68 8.18 4.36
C GLN A 31 -33.41 7.58 3.75
N VAL A 32 -32.36 7.41 4.55
CA VAL A 32 -31.11 6.72 4.14
C VAL A 32 -31.41 5.28 3.75
N GLN A 33 -32.13 4.54 4.59
CA GLN A 33 -32.46 3.14 4.35
C GLN A 33 -33.31 2.96 3.09
N SER A 34 -34.21 3.90 2.79
CA SER A 34 -34.98 3.88 1.55
C SER A 34 -34.09 3.89 0.31
N VAL A 35 -33.00 4.68 0.30
CA VAL A 35 -32.07 4.71 -0.83
C VAL A 35 -31.29 3.41 -0.93
N LEU A 36 -30.83 2.86 0.20
CA LEU A 36 -30.13 1.58 0.23
C LEU A 36 -31.01 0.42 -0.25
N SER A 37 -32.28 0.39 0.13
CA SER A 37 -33.24 -0.59 -0.36
C SER A 37 -33.48 -0.48 -1.87
N ASP A 38 -33.36 0.72 -2.46
CA ASP A 38 -33.41 0.86 -3.92
C ASP A 38 -32.18 0.24 -4.58
N PHE A 39 -31.00 0.26 -3.93
CA PHE A 39 -29.83 -0.50 -4.37
C PHE A 39 -30.03 -2.02 -4.24
N GLU A 40 -30.66 -2.49 -3.17
CA GLU A 40 -30.91 -3.92 -2.93
C GLU A 40 -31.91 -4.52 -3.93
N LYS A 41 -32.93 -3.75 -4.33
CA LYS A 41 -34.00 -4.19 -5.24
C LYS A 41 -33.60 -4.17 -6.71
N LEU A 42 -32.40 -3.72 -7.04
CA LEU A 42 -31.96 -3.69 -8.43
C LEU A 42 -31.68 -5.08 -8.94
N GLU A 43 -32.43 -5.45 -9.97
CA GLU A 43 -31.99 -6.51 -10.86
C GLU A 43 -30.80 -5.99 -11.66
N PHE A 44 -29.59 -6.44 -11.33
CA PHE A 44 -28.37 -6.15 -12.08
C PHE A 44 -28.37 -6.92 -13.42
N LYS A 45 -29.31 -6.59 -14.30
CA LYS A 45 -29.45 -7.17 -15.64
C LYS A 45 -28.79 -6.30 -16.72
N ASP A 46 -28.44 -5.05 -16.42
CA ASP A 46 -27.63 -4.20 -17.28
C ASP A 46 -26.70 -3.27 -16.48
N ASN A 47 -25.61 -2.85 -17.12
CA ASN A 47 -24.65 -1.92 -16.53
C ASN A 47 -25.21 -0.51 -16.25
N LYS A 48 -26.47 -0.20 -16.59
CA LYS A 48 -27.12 1.12 -16.41
C LYS A 48 -27.92 1.23 -15.12
N CYS A 49 -27.92 0.20 -14.28
CA CYS A 49 -28.64 0.18 -13.01
C CYS A 49 -28.32 1.39 -12.12
N PHE A 50 -27.04 1.74 -11.98
CA PHE A 50 -26.63 2.93 -11.21
C PHE A 50 -27.23 4.23 -11.78
N ASP A 51 -27.11 4.43 -13.09
CA ASP A 51 -27.60 5.62 -13.79
C ASP A 51 -29.12 5.78 -13.61
N LYS A 52 -29.86 4.66 -13.59
CA LYS A 52 -31.31 4.64 -13.39
C LYS A 52 -31.73 5.16 -12.01
N ILE A 53 -31.06 4.71 -10.93
CA ILE A 53 -31.37 5.20 -9.58
C ILE A 53 -31.03 6.68 -9.47
N ALA A 54 -29.84 7.07 -9.94
CA ALA A 54 -29.38 8.46 -9.86
C ALA A 54 -30.36 9.39 -10.58
N ASP A 55 -30.80 9.02 -11.79
CA ASP A 55 -31.81 9.77 -12.55
C ASP A 55 -33.18 9.81 -11.86
N ASP A 56 -33.58 8.75 -11.15
CA ASP A 56 -34.85 8.69 -10.42
C ASP A 56 -34.86 9.64 -9.21
N TYR A 57 -33.78 9.63 -8.41
CA TYR A 57 -33.63 10.57 -7.30
C TYR A 57 -33.51 12.02 -7.78
N GLU A 58 -32.88 12.25 -8.94
CA GLU A 58 -32.85 13.57 -9.57
C GLU A 58 -34.24 14.05 -9.97
N LYS A 59 -35.03 13.21 -10.65
CA LYS A 59 -36.41 13.53 -11.05
C LYS A 59 -37.33 13.78 -9.85
N LYS A 60 -37.09 13.08 -8.74
CA LYS A 60 -37.83 13.26 -7.48
C LYS A 60 -37.41 14.51 -6.70
N GLY A 61 -36.42 15.28 -7.18
CA GLY A 61 -35.86 16.42 -6.44
C GLY A 61 -35.11 16.02 -5.17
N LYS A 62 -34.70 14.75 -5.06
CA LYS A 62 -34.03 14.16 -3.90
C LYS A 62 -32.53 13.91 -4.16
N SER A 63 -31.93 14.64 -5.10
CA SER A 63 -30.49 14.51 -5.42
C SER A 63 -29.60 14.72 -4.20
N SER A 64 -29.95 15.63 -3.28
CA SER A 64 -29.17 15.87 -2.07
C SER A 64 -29.14 14.67 -1.13
N LEU A 65 -30.28 13.96 -0.97
CA LEU A 65 -30.36 12.72 -0.19
C LEU A 65 -29.57 11.60 -0.87
N PHE A 66 -29.74 11.44 -2.18
CA PHE A 66 -28.99 10.43 -2.94
C PHE A 66 -27.49 10.67 -2.83
N ASN A 67 -27.03 11.90 -3.08
CA ASN A 67 -25.64 12.29 -2.93
C ASN A 67 -25.15 12.04 -1.51
N TYR A 68 -25.92 12.38 -0.48
CA TYR A 68 -25.57 12.10 0.91
C TYR A 68 -25.37 10.59 1.15
N VAL A 69 -26.28 9.74 0.69
CA VAL A 69 -26.18 8.28 0.87
C VAL A 69 -25.01 7.70 0.07
N ILE A 70 -24.85 8.09 -1.19
CA ILE A 70 -23.70 7.71 -2.02
C ILE A 70 -22.39 8.03 -1.28
N LEU A 71 -22.32 9.16 -0.59
CA LEU A 71 -21.05 9.60 -0.03
C LEU A 71 -20.76 9.05 1.36
N ASN A 72 -21.81 8.83 2.17
CA ASN A 72 -21.66 8.41 3.56
C ASN A 72 -21.88 6.91 3.76
N LYS A 73 -22.59 6.23 2.84
CA LYS A 73 -22.90 4.80 2.91
C LYS A 73 -22.17 4.01 1.82
N ARG A 74 -20.94 4.42 1.46
CA ARG A 74 -20.11 3.79 0.41
C ARG A 74 -19.94 2.30 0.65
N LYS A 75 -19.45 1.90 1.84
CA LYS A 75 -19.30 0.49 2.23
C LYS A 75 -20.62 -0.28 2.06
N GLU A 76 -21.73 0.24 2.59
CA GLU A 76 -23.03 -0.43 2.52
C GLU A 76 -23.51 -0.64 1.07
N ILE A 77 -23.36 0.37 0.20
CA ILE A 77 -23.73 0.26 -1.23
C ILE A 77 -22.86 -0.77 -1.94
N ILE A 78 -21.56 -0.79 -1.65
CA ILE A 78 -20.62 -1.74 -2.21
C ILE A 78 -20.88 -3.17 -1.70
N ASP A 79 -21.23 -3.35 -0.43
CA ASP A 79 -21.59 -4.65 0.14
C ASP A 79 -22.91 -5.18 -0.45
N ILE A 80 -23.87 -4.29 -0.75
CA ILE A 80 -25.07 -4.66 -1.51
C ILE A 80 -24.69 -5.12 -2.92
N LEU A 81 -23.79 -4.39 -3.58
CA LEU A 81 -23.31 -4.71 -4.93
C LEU A 81 -22.64 -6.09 -4.98
N ASP A 82 -21.64 -6.31 -4.13
CA ASP A 82 -20.81 -7.52 -4.18
C ASP A 82 -21.64 -8.78 -3.87
N ARG A 83 -22.71 -8.64 -3.09
CA ARG A 83 -23.69 -9.72 -2.86
C ARG A 83 -24.56 -10.02 -4.08
N ASN A 84 -24.91 -8.99 -4.84
CA ASN A 84 -25.90 -9.08 -5.92
C ASN A 84 -25.27 -9.29 -7.30
N LEU A 85 -23.97 -9.01 -7.47
CA LEU A 85 -23.23 -9.24 -8.71
C LEU A 85 -22.34 -10.48 -8.60
N PRO A 86 -22.60 -11.53 -9.40
CA PRO A 86 -21.88 -12.80 -9.30
C PRO A 86 -20.49 -12.78 -9.94
N LEU A 87 -20.22 -11.83 -10.85
CA LEU A 87 -18.97 -11.75 -11.60
C LEU A 87 -18.15 -10.53 -11.19
N LEU A 88 -16.84 -10.75 -10.99
CA LEU A 88 -15.89 -9.70 -10.63
C LEU A 88 -15.84 -8.56 -11.67
N GLU A 89 -15.98 -8.90 -12.96
CA GLU A 89 -15.99 -7.91 -14.04
C GLU A 89 -17.19 -6.95 -13.94
N GLU A 90 -18.35 -7.46 -13.52
CA GLU A 90 -19.56 -6.65 -13.33
C GLU A 90 -19.43 -5.75 -12.10
N GLN A 91 -18.86 -6.28 -11.00
CA GLN A 91 -18.55 -5.51 -9.80
C GLN A 91 -17.62 -4.33 -10.12
N GLU A 92 -16.56 -4.57 -10.91
CA GLU A 92 -15.63 -3.54 -11.35
C GLU A 92 -16.27 -2.49 -12.28
N GLU A 93 -17.15 -2.90 -13.19
CA GLU A 93 -17.86 -1.96 -14.06
C GLU A 93 -18.75 -1.00 -13.24
N PHE A 94 -19.46 -1.53 -12.23
CA PHE A 94 -20.24 -0.69 -11.33
C PHE A 94 -19.34 0.22 -10.51
N ARG A 95 -18.27 -0.29 -9.90
CA ARG A 95 -17.29 0.51 -9.14
C ARG A 95 -16.78 1.67 -9.96
N LYS A 96 -16.50 1.45 -11.26
CA LYS A 96 -16.06 2.50 -12.18
C LYS A 96 -17.11 3.60 -12.37
N LYS A 97 -18.39 3.25 -12.53
CA LYS A 97 -19.48 4.23 -12.66
C LYS A 97 -19.76 4.96 -11.35
N TYR A 98 -19.79 4.21 -10.26
CA TYR A 98 -19.93 4.74 -8.91
C TYR A 98 -18.79 5.73 -8.59
N SER A 99 -17.55 5.38 -8.90
CA SER A 99 -16.36 6.25 -8.76
C SER A 99 -16.51 7.54 -9.56
N GLN A 100 -17.02 7.43 -10.80
CA GLN A 100 -17.26 8.61 -11.65
C GLN A 100 -18.28 9.54 -11.00
N TYR A 101 -19.35 8.98 -10.44
CA TYR A 101 -20.39 9.76 -9.78
C TYR A 101 -19.90 10.39 -8.47
N VAL A 102 -19.24 9.60 -7.62
CA VAL A 102 -18.60 10.07 -6.38
C VAL A 102 -17.67 11.24 -6.68
N PHE A 103 -16.79 11.10 -7.67
CA PHE A 103 -15.89 12.19 -8.05
C PHE A 103 -16.63 13.46 -8.48
N GLN A 104 -17.72 13.33 -9.26
CA GLN A 104 -18.51 14.48 -9.72
C GLN A 104 -19.14 15.24 -8.54
N ILE A 105 -19.51 14.53 -7.46
CA ILE A 105 -20.04 15.14 -6.25
C ILE A 105 -18.93 15.67 -5.33
N ASP A 106 -17.76 15.04 -5.34
CA ASP A 106 -16.61 15.33 -4.45
C ASP A 106 -15.91 16.67 -4.75
N LYS A 107 -16.35 17.45 -5.74
CA LYS A 107 -15.89 18.83 -5.96
C LYS A 107 -16.29 19.74 -4.78
N GLY A 108 -15.51 19.69 -3.71
CA GLY A 108 -15.53 20.64 -2.61
C GLY A 108 -15.60 20.08 -1.19
N MET A 109 -15.52 18.76 -0.97
CA MET A 109 -15.88 18.16 0.33
C MET A 109 -14.76 17.33 0.98
N SER A 110 -14.70 17.39 2.32
CA SER A 110 -13.79 16.61 3.17
C SER A 110 -14.39 15.23 3.47
N TYR A 111 -14.29 14.28 2.55
CA TYR A 111 -14.81 12.93 2.77
C TYR A 111 -13.87 12.02 3.52
N GLY A 112 -14.47 11.11 4.30
CA GLY A 112 -13.75 10.16 5.13
C GLY A 112 -13.22 10.80 6.40
N LYS A 113 -13.95 11.72 7.04
CA LYS A 113 -13.48 12.39 8.27
C LYS A 113 -12.96 11.39 9.32
N GLU A 114 -13.64 10.26 9.52
CA GLU A 114 -13.13 9.18 10.40
C GLU A 114 -11.77 8.61 9.93
N LEU A 115 -11.62 8.35 8.62
CA LEU A 115 -10.37 7.85 8.02
C LEU A 115 -9.26 8.91 8.03
N GLN A 116 -9.62 10.17 7.80
CA GLN A 116 -8.73 11.33 7.88
C GLN A 116 -8.24 11.51 9.33
N ASP A 117 -9.16 11.46 10.30
CA ASP A 117 -8.85 11.57 11.72
C ASP A 117 -7.89 10.45 12.16
N ARG A 118 -8.06 9.23 11.63
CA ARG A 118 -7.12 8.11 11.83
C ARG A 118 -5.73 8.39 11.27
N LEU A 119 -5.63 9.10 10.16
CA LEU A 119 -4.38 9.45 9.48
C LEU A 119 -3.85 10.84 9.86
N GLN A 120 -4.48 11.51 10.83
CA GLN A 120 -4.23 12.92 11.15
C GLN A 120 -2.79 13.20 11.60
N SER A 121 -2.07 12.18 12.09
CA SER A 121 -0.65 12.27 12.43
C SER A 121 0.26 12.60 11.22
N PHE A 122 -0.24 12.47 9.99
CA PHE A 122 0.50 12.79 8.77
C PHE A 122 0.34 14.22 8.29
N LYS A 123 -0.49 15.05 8.95
CA LYS A 123 -0.80 16.42 8.51
C LYS A 123 0.43 17.27 8.23
N ASP A 124 1.43 17.21 9.09
CA ASP A 124 2.62 18.08 9.00
C ASP A 124 3.54 17.71 7.83
N ARG A 125 3.35 16.52 7.24
CA ARG A 125 4.07 16.05 6.05
C ARG A 125 3.27 16.19 4.76
N ALA A 126 2.04 16.72 4.81
CA ALA A 126 1.16 16.80 3.64
C ALA A 126 1.78 17.57 2.47
N GLU A 127 2.55 18.62 2.76
CA GLU A 127 3.22 19.43 1.75
C GLU A 127 4.28 18.66 0.96
N GLU A 128 4.85 17.57 1.51
CA GLU A 128 5.76 16.69 0.77
C GLU A 128 5.07 16.15 -0.48
N VAL A 129 3.86 15.62 -0.30
CA VAL A 129 3.06 15.02 -1.38
C VAL A 129 2.51 16.07 -2.33
N LEU A 130 2.04 17.22 -1.81
CA LEU A 130 1.54 18.31 -2.65
C LEU A 130 2.63 18.87 -3.57
N SER A 131 3.85 19.07 -3.05
CA SER A 131 5.01 19.44 -3.87
C SER A 131 5.29 18.39 -4.97
N ASP A 132 5.11 17.11 -4.69
CA ASP A 132 5.30 16.07 -5.72
C ASP A 132 4.20 16.11 -6.79
N PHE A 133 2.95 16.40 -6.42
CA PHE A 133 1.88 16.70 -7.39
C PHE A 133 2.25 17.93 -8.27
N GLU A 134 2.83 18.98 -7.68
CA GLU A 134 3.33 20.15 -8.40
C GLU A 134 4.52 19.85 -9.33
N LYS A 135 5.22 18.73 -9.13
CA LYS A 135 6.30 18.29 -10.03
C LYS A 135 5.85 17.31 -11.11
N LEU A 136 4.61 16.80 -11.05
CA LEU A 136 4.11 15.87 -12.06
C LEU A 136 4.11 16.48 -13.47
N ASN A 137 4.72 15.75 -14.42
CA ASN A 137 4.65 16.07 -15.83
C ASN A 137 3.43 15.40 -16.46
N PHE A 138 2.58 16.19 -17.13
CA PHE A 138 1.33 15.74 -17.77
C PHE A 138 1.47 15.58 -19.30
N ASN A 139 2.67 15.73 -19.86
CA ASN A 139 2.88 15.73 -21.31
C ASN A 139 2.83 14.31 -21.91
N PHE A 140 1.91 14.07 -22.86
CA PHE A 140 1.63 12.74 -23.42
C PHE A 140 2.82 12.06 -24.13
N LYS A 141 3.74 12.84 -24.72
CA LYS A 141 4.92 12.30 -25.40
C LYS A 141 5.92 11.66 -24.43
N ASP A 142 5.96 12.14 -23.19
CA ASP A 142 6.84 11.64 -22.12
C ASP A 142 6.18 10.53 -21.28
N ASN A 143 4.92 10.19 -21.59
CA ASN A 143 4.17 9.12 -20.93
C ASN A 143 4.28 7.77 -21.66
N LYS A 144 4.97 7.70 -22.81
CA LYS A 144 5.40 6.44 -23.42
C LYS A 144 6.80 6.09 -22.90
N CYS A 145 6.86 5.26 -21.87
CA CYS A 145 8.14 4.76 -21.37
C CYS A 145 8.61 3.60 -22.27
N GLN A 146 9.80 3.74 -22.86
CA GLN A 146 10.41 2.75 -23.76
C GLN A 146 11.39 1.81 -23.04
N ASP A 147 11.70 2.05 -21.76
CA ASP A 147 12.67 1.30 -20.98
C ASP A 147 11.99 0.52 -19.84
N SER A 148 12.14 -0.80 -19.83
CA SER A 148 11.59 -1.71 -18.82
C SER A 148 12.39 -1.76 -17.51
N SER A 149 13.56 -1.13 -17.46
CA SER A 149 14.48 -1.14 -16.31
C SER A 149 14.48 0.14 -15.47
N ASP A 150 13.79 1.18 -15.93
CA ASP A 150 13.66 2.44 -15.20
C ASP A 150 12.86 2.22 -13.90
N SER A 151 13.46 2.46 -12.73
CA SER A 151 12.79 2.37 -11.43
C SER A 151 11.69 3.43 -11.24
N VAL A 152 11.60 4.40 -12.15
CA VAL A 152 10.51 5.39 -12.27
C VAL A 152 9.39 4.89 -13.20
N ASN A 153 9.55 3.69 -13.79
CA ASN A 153 8.55 2.96 -14.58
C ASN A 153 7.59 2.18 -13.68
N TYR A 154 6.49 2.82 -13.31
CA TYR A 154 5.48 2.21 -12.45
C TYR A 154 4.38 1.43 -13.17
N ASN A 155 4.42 1.34 -14.50
CA ASN A 155 3.33 0.77 -15.31
C ASN A 155 3.89 -0.01 -16.51
N ASN A 156 4.42 -1.22 -16.30
CA ASN A 156 4.71 -2.30 -17.28
C ASN A 156 4.42 -2.00 -18.78
N GLY A 157 5.12 -1.03 -19.38
CA GLY A 157 4.97 -0.63 -20.79
C GLY A 157 3.62 -0.03 -21.22
N ARG A 158 2.77 0.47 -20.31
CA ARG A 158 1.50 1.17 -20.65
C ARG A 158 1.65 2.70 -20.49
N PRO A 159 0.94 3.53 -21.28
CA PRO A 159 0.86 4.96 -21.03
C PRO A 159 0.35 5.19 -19.60
N ALA A 160 1.22 5.73 -18.74
CA ALA A 160 0.93 5.88 -17.33
C ALA A 160 0.22 7.21 -17.08
N ASP A 161 -0.99 7.14 -16.52
CA ASP A 161 -1.68 8.31 -15.99
C ASP A 161 -0.82 8.96 -14.89
N PRO A 162 -0.69 10.30 -14.85
CA PRO A 162 0.07 10.99 -13.82
C PRO A 162 -0.35 10.65 -12.39
N PHE A 163 -1.64 10.35 -12.16
CA PHE A 163 -2.11 9.90 -10.85
C PHE A 163 -1.56 8.51 -10.49
N ASP A 164 -1.60 7.56 -11.43
CA ASP A 164 -1.07 6.21 -11.21
C ASP A 164 0.45 6.26 -10.95
N LYS A 165 1.17 7.20 -11.59
CA LYS A 165 2.60 7.42 -11.34
C LYS A 165 2.88 7.82 -9.89
N ILE A 166 2.22 8.87 -9.40
CA ILE A 166 2.47 9.36 -8.04
C ILE A 166 2.00 8.37 -6.98
N ALA A 167 0.86 7.71 -7.18
CA ALA A 167 0.38 6.68 -6.27
C ALA A 167 1.38 5.52 -6.13
N ASN A 168 1.94 5.06 -7.26
CA ASN A 168 2.96 4.01 -7.25
C ASN A 168 4.30 4.46 -6.66
N TYR A 169 4.71 5.72 -6.88
CA TYR A 169 5.90 6.28 -6.25
C TYR A 169 5.82 6.22 -4.72
N TYR A 170 4.69 6.64 -4.16
CA TYR A 170 4.42 6.57 -2.72
C TYR A 170 4.30 5.14 -2.20
N ARG A 171 3.77 4.23 -3.02
CA ARG A 171 3.62 2.80 -2.71
C ARG A 171 4.93 2.01 -2.71
N ARG A 172 5.82 2.26 -3.68
CA ARG A 172 6.97 1.40 -3.99
C ARG A 172 8.32 2.01 -3.62
N GLU A 173 8.54 3.28 -3.94
CA GLU A 173 9.85 3.92 -3.75
C GLU A 173 9.94 4.65 -2.40
N LYS A 174 8.98 5.55 -2.14
CA LYS A 174 8.92 6.31 -0.89
C LYS A 174 8.45 5.47 0.28
N GLU A 175 7.70 4.40 0.01
CA GLU A 175 7.11 3.51 1.02
C GLU A 175 6.35 4.29 2.10
N SER A 176 5.60 5.30 1.69
CA SER A 176 4.87 6.24 2.55
C SER A 176 3.38 6.24 2.17
N ILE A 177 2.79 5.05 2.10
CA ILE A 177 1.43 4.85 1.59
C ILE A 177 0.37 5.51 2.47
N PHE A 178 0.59 5.57 3.80
CA PHE A 178 -0.37 6.17 4.72
C PHE A 178 -0.34 7.69 4.64
N LEU A 179 0.84 8.28 4.45
CA LEU A 179 0.96 9.70 4.11
C LEU A 179 0.25 10.03 2.79
N PHE A 180 0.45 9.22 1.75
CA PHE A 180 -0.22 9.44 0.48
C PHE A 180 -1.75 9.37 0.62
N ASN A 181 -2.24 8.34 1.30
CA ASN A 181 -3.67 8.19 1.59
C ASN A 181 -4.23 9.38 2.38
N TYR A 182 -3.49 9.90 3.35
CA TYR A 182 -3.87 11.12 4.09
C TYR A 182 -4.07 12.29 3.15
N VAL A 183 -3.08 12.59 2.30
CA VAL A 183 -3.15 13.74 1.39
C VAL A 183 -4.26 13.56 0.37
N VAL A 184 -4.42 12.37 -0.20
CA VAL A 184 -5.50 12.09 -1.14
C VAL A 184 -6.88 12.26 -0.48
N LEU A 185 -7.06 11.88 0.79
CA LEU A 185 -8.32 12.08 1.50
C LEU A 185 -8.55 13.55 1.88
N SER A 186 -7.56 14.20 2.49
CA SER A 186 -7.69 15.50 3.17
C SER A 186 -7.37 16.72 2.30
N LYS A 187 -6.64 16.56 1.19
CA LYS A 187 -6.10 17.64 0.36
C LYS A 187 -6.58 17.60 -1.09
N GLN A 188 -7.77 17.03 -1.32
CA GLN A 188 -8.35 16.89 -2.65
C GLN A 188 -8.50 18.23 -3.37
N ARG A 189 -8.92 19.29 -2.66
CA ARG A 189 -9.08 20.62 -3.24
C ARG A 189 -7.74 21.16 -3.71
N GLU A 190 -6.71 21.07 -2.89
CA GLU A 190 -5.35 21.50 -3.20
C GLU A 190 -4.77 20.71 -4.38
N ILE A 191 -4.96 19.39 -4.43
CA ILE A 191 -4.59 18.55 -5.59
C ILE A 191 -5.29 19.07 -6.85
N MET A 192 -6.61 19.31 -6.78
CA MET A 192 -7.39 19.82 -7.91
C MET A 192 -6.95 21.22 -8.34
N ASP A 193 -6.61 22.11 -7.40
CA ASP A 193 -6.11 23.45 -7.72
C ASP A 193 -4.75 23.39 -8.43
N ILE A 194 -3.88 22.44 -8.08
CA ILE A 194 -2.62 22.17 -8.80
C ILE A 194 -2.90 21.73 -10.25
N LEU A 195 -3.84 20.81 -10.44
CA LEU A 195 -4.25 20.36 -11.78
C LEU A 195 -4.83 21.50 -12.61
N ASP A 196 -5.68 22.33 -12.01
CA ASP A 196 -6.34 23.46 -12.67
C ASP A 196 -5.32 24.52 -13.12
N LYS A 197 -4.25 24.74 -12.34
CA LYS A 197 -3.13 25.63 -12.72
C LYS A 197 -2.27 25.04 -13.85
N LYS A 198 -2.11 23.72 -13.89
CA LYS A 198 -1.24 23.04 -14.86
C LYS A 198 -1.90 22.73 -16.21
N LEU A 199 -3.19 22.42 -16.19
CA LEU A 199 -3.96 21.99 -17.37
C LEU A 199 -4.89 23.12 -17.82
N THR A 200 -4.32 24.11 -18.49
CA THR A 200 -5.01 25.37 -18.82
C THR A 200 -5.62 25.40 -20.23
N SER A 201 -5.25 24.47 -21.11
CA SER A 201 -5.76 24.43 -22.48
C SER A 201 -7.01 23.56 -22.59
N LYS A 202 -7.94 23.93 -23.49
CA LYS A 202 -9.16 23.15 -23.76
C LYS A 202 -8.87 21.72 -24.24
N ASP A 203 -7.73 21.51 -24.89
CA ASP A 203 -7.31 20.21 -25.41
C ASP A 203 -6.81 19.28 -24.29
N GLN A 204 -6.62 19.79 -23.08
CA GLN A 204 -6.22 19.04 -21.88
C GLN A 204 -7.40 18.70 -20.95
N GLU A 205 -8.63 19.05 -21.32
CA GLU A 205 -9.82 18.70 -20.52
C GLU A 205 -10.02 17.19 -20.38
N GLU A 206 -9.67 16.41 -21.40
CA GLU A 206 -9.74 14.95 -21.33
C GLU A 206 -8.76 14.37 -20.29
N LEU A 207 -7.53 14.91 -20.22
CA LEU A 207 -6.56 14.54 -19.19
C LEU A 207 -7.07 14.85 -17.80
N LYS A 208 -7.63 16.04 -17.63
CA LYS A 208 -8.23 16.48 -16.37
C LYS A 208 -9.36 15.54 -15.95
N GLU A 209 -10.28 15.23 -16.85
CA GLU A 209 -11.37 14.28 -16.57
C GLU A 209 -10.87 12.86 -16.29
N ASN A 210 -9.79 12.40 -16.93
CA ASN A 210 -9.22 11.09 -16.64
C ASN A 210 -8.52 11.04 -15.27
N PHE A 211 -7.73 12.05 -14.92
CA PHE A 211 -7.11 12.17 -13.60
C PHE A 211 -8.16 12.15 -12.49
N LYS A 212 -9.21 12.95 -12.67
CA LYS A 212 -10.37 13.03 -11.77
C LYS A 212 -11.01 11.66 -11.55
N LYS A 213 -11.29 10.92 -12.63
CA LYS A 213 -11.84 9.56 -12.54
C LYS A 213 -10.92 8.61 -11.77
N ARG A 214 -9.60 8.73 -11.96
CA ARG A 214 -8.59 7.92 -11.26
C ARG A 214 -8.54 8.24 -9.77
N LEU A 215 -8.52 9.52 -9.42
CA LEU A 215 -8.59 10.01 -8.05
C LEU A 215 -9.85 9.48 -7.34
N GLY A 216 -11.02 9.60 -7.98
CA GLY A 216 -12.28 9.05 -7.46
C GLY A 216 -12.23 7.55 -7.21
N GLY A 217 -11.67 6.78 -8.15
CA GLY A 217 -11.47 5.34 -7.98
C GLY A 217 -10.51 5.01 -6.83
N TYR A 218 -9.47 5.80 -6.65
CA TYR A 218 -8.52 5.61 -5.54
C TYR A 218 -9.15 5.92 -4.19
N LEU A 219 -10.01 6.94 -4.09
CA LEU A 219 -10.74 7.26 -2.85
C LEU A 219 -11.62 6.09 -2.39
N LEU A 220 -12.30 5.40 -3.32
CA LEU A 220 -13.05 4.18 -2.98
C LEU A 220 -12.14 3.07 -2.47
N ARG A 221 -10.98 2.87 -3.11
CA ARG A 221 -10.01 1.87 -2.68
C ARG A 221 -9.49 2.14 -1.29
N ILE A 222 -9.20 3.42 -0.96
CA ILE A 222 -8.79 3.80 0.40
C ILE A 222 -9.90 3.45 1.39
N ASP A 223 -11.14 3.86 1.12
CA ASP A 223 -12.27 3.63 2.02
C ASP A 223 -12.49 2.14 2.29
N GLU A 224 -12.61 1.35 1.23
CA GLU A 224 -12.79 -0.11 1.34
C GLU A 224 -11.59 -0.78 1.97
N GLY A 225 -10.37 -0.50 1.48
CA GLY A 225 -9.16 -1.14 1.95
C GLY A 225 -8.86 -0.84 3.41
N MET A 226 -9.18 0.36 3.90
CA MET A 226 -9.01 0.70 5.32
C MET A 226 -10.14 0.13 6.19
N ASN A 227 -11.40 0.14 5.72
CA ASN A 227 -12.52 -0.43 6.46
C ASN A 227 -12.42 -1.95 6.58
N ASP A 228 -12.06 -2.64 5.49
CA ASP A 228 -11.85 -4.08 5.48
C ASP A 228 -10.63 -4.45 6.33
N ALA A 229 -9.57 -3.64 6.30
CA ALA A 229 -8.42 -3.87 7.17
C ALA A 229 -8.75 -3.60 8.66
N LYS A 230 -9.61 -2.63 8.97
CA LYS A 230 -10.11 -2.40 10.34
C LYS A 230 -10.86 -3.64 10.84
N GLU A 231 -11.79 -4.16 10.04
CA GLU A 231 -12.55 -5.38 10.34
C GLU A 231 -11.61 -6.59 10.52
N PHE A 232 -10.67 -6.77 9.61
CA PHE A 232 -9.69 -7.86 9.62
C PHE A 232 -8.74 -7.82 10.83
N LEU A 233 -8.20 -6.63 11.14
CA LEU A 233 -7.28 -6.47 12.26
C LEU A 233 -8.00 -6.51 13.61
N ASN A 234 -9.28 -6.13 13.66
CA ASN A 234 -10.09 -6.06 14.87
C ASN A 234 -9.36 -5.33 16.03
N LYS A 235 -8.66 -4.25 15.69
CA LYS A 235 -7.85 -3.43 16.59
C LYS A 235 -7.97 -1.96 16.20
N ASP A 236 -8.52 -1.15 17.10
CA ASP A 236 -8.77 0.28 16.83
C ASP A 236 -7.51 1.14 16.85
N ASP A 237 -6.44 0.65 17.50
CA ASP A 237 -5.17 1.33 17.65
C ASP A 237 -4.17 1.02 16.52
N LEU A 238 -4.57 0.22 15.52
CA LEU A 238 -3.81 -0.04 14.30
C LEU A 238 -4.48 0.60 13.10
N ILE A 239 -3.66 1.13 12.19
CA ILE A 239 -4.14 1.64 10.92
C ILE A 239 -3.77 0.63 9.84
N GLY A 240 -4.75 -0.15 9.40
CA GLY A 240 -4.61 -1.10 8.31
C GLY A 240 -5.07 -0.51 6.97
N PHE A 241 -4.51 -1.02 5.88
CA PHE A 241 -4.94 -0.72 4.52
C PHE A 241 -4.64 -1.90 3.58
N PHE A 242 -5.66 -2.48 2.96
CA PHE A 242 -5.49 -3.40 1.85
C PHE A 242 -5.19 -2.62 0.55
N ASP A 243 -3.99 -2.83 0.00
CA ASP A 243 -3.49 -2.20 -1.23
C ASP A 243 -3.30 -3.26 -2.32
N GLY A 244 -4.33 -4.08 -2.53
CA GLY A 244 -4.21 -5.18 -3.47
C GLY A 244 -4.40 -4.79 -4.93
N CYS A 245 -4.37 -5.80 -5.79
CA CYS A 245 -4.56 -5.57 -7.22
C CYS A 245 -6.04 -5.45 -7.55
N TYR A 246 -6.43 -4.35 -8.19
CA TYR A 246 -7.79 -4.10 -8.69
C TYR A 246 -7.89 -4.25 -10.22
N TRP A 247 -6.84 -4.73 -10.89
CA TRP A 247 -6.85 -4.92 -12.34
C TRP A 247 -6.31 -6.29 -12.71
N PRO A 248 -7.02 -7.07 -13.55
CA PRO A 248 -6.50 -8.35 -14.00
C PRO A 248 -5.23 -8.10 -14.83
N ASP A 249 -4.09 -8.59 -14.33
CA ASP A 249 -2.91 -8.71 -15.17
C ASP A 249 -3.02 -9.97 -16.01
N LYS A 250 -3.78 -9.86 -17.11
CA LYS A 250 -3.95 -10.94 -18.08
C LYS A 250 -2.63 -11.47 -18.65
N LYS A 251 -1.51 -10.71 -18.54
CA LYS A 251 -0.19 -11.15 -19.02
C LYS A 251 0.58 -11.96 -17.99
N ALA A 252 0.34 -11.74 -16.70
CA ALA A 252 1.03 -12.43 -15.61
C ALA A 252 0.32 -13.72 -15.15
N GLY A 253 -0.83 -14.05 -15.73
CA GLY A 253 -1.64 -15.20 -15.30
C GLY A 253 -2.21 -15.06 -13.88
N HIS A 254 -2.09 -13.88 -13.27
CA HIS A 254 -2.58 -13.62 -11.91
C HIS A 254 -4.07 -13.30 -11.95
N LEU A 255 -4.85 -14.04 -11.16
CA LEU A 255 -6.22 -13.67 -10.81
C LEU A 255 -6.19 -12.36 -9.99
N VAL A 256 -7.23 -11.55 -10.14
CA VAL A 256 -7.38 -10.30 -9.36
C VAL A 256 -7.54 -10.66 -7.89
N ASN A 257 -6.60 -10.21 -7.06
CA ASN A 257 -6.68 -10.35 -5.61
C ASN A 257 -6.56 -8.98 -4.94
N HIS A 258 -7.70 -8.44 -4.50
CA HIS A 258 -7.79 -7.13 -3.82
C HIS A 258 -7.15 -7.12 -2.43
N TYR A 259 -6.87 -8.30 -1.87
CA TYR A 259 -6.41 -8.49 -0.50
C TYR A 259 -4.97 -9.04 -0.42
N ASP A 260 -4.28 -9.21 -1.56
CA ASP A 260 -2.95 -9.82 -1.62
C ASP A 260 -1.91 -9.05 -0.79
N ASN A 261 -2.05 -7.73 -0.65
CA ASN A 261 -1.15 -6.87 0.10
C ASN A 261 -1.88 -6.13 1.24
N LEU A 262 -1.54 -6.46 2.49
CA LEU A 262 -1.98 -5.73 3.67
C LEU A 262 -0.86 -4.82 4.19
N SER A 263 -1.10 -3.52 4.25
CA SER A 263 -0.23 -2.56 4.92
C SER A 263 -0.77 -2.26 6.32
N ILE A 264 0.09 -2.23 7.33
CA ILE A 264 -0.29 -1.95 8.73
C ILE A 264 0.67 -0.88 9.27
N ASN A 265 0.15 0.23 9.76
CA ASN A 265 0.94 1.26 10.42
C ASN A 265 0.72 1.21 11.94
N ILE A 266 1.83 1.07 12.66
CA ILE A 266 1.93 1.13 14.12
C ILE A 266 2.37 2.55 14.48
N THR A 267 1.51 3.26 15.19
CA THR A 267 1.74 4.66 15.61
C THR A 267 2.14 4.77 17.08
N LYS A 268 1.82 3.76 17.89
CA LYS A 268 2.11 3.74 19.33
C LYS A 268 3.37 2.93 19.62
N PRO A 269 4.38 3.51 20.31
CA PRO A 269 5.53 2.74 20.78
C PRO A 269 5.10 1.57 21.68
N GLY A 270 5.80 0.43 21.58
CA GLY A 270 5.56 -0.75 22.43
C GLY A 270 4.31 -1.56 22.08
N GLN A 271 3.59 -1.21 21.01
CA GLN A 271 2.43 -1.96 20.56
C GLN A 271 2.82 -3.33 19.98
N SER A 272 2.12 -4.38 20.39
CA SER A 272 2.34 -5.74 19.89
C SER A 272 1.32 -6.12 18.81
N LEU A 273 1.82 -6.81 17.77
CA LEU A 273 1.03 -7.30 16.64
C LEU A 273 1.29 -8.79 16.44
N GLU A 274 0.25 -9.60 16.64
CA GLU A 274 0.26 -11.01 16.26
C GLU A 274 0.17 -11.14 14.74
N THR A 275 1.23 -11.65 14.12
CA THR A 275 1.34 -11.77 12.66
C THR A 275 0.97 -13.16 12.13
N SER A 276 0.85 -14.15 13.00
CA SER A 276 0.58 -15.56 12.65
C SER A 276 -0.77 -15.72 11.94
N ARG A 277 -1.80 -15.07 12.49
CA ARG A 277 -3.20 -15.15 12.02
C ARG A 277 -3.47 -14.41 10.71
N LEU A 278 -2.62 -13.45 10.34
CA LEU A 278 -2.83 -12.57 9.18
C LEU A 278 -2.85 -13.31 7.83
N PHE A 279 -2.40 -14.57 7.79
CA PHE A 279 -2.36 -15.40 6.58
C PHE A 279 -3.35 -16.57 6.61
N SER A 280 -4.11 -16.71 7.69
CA SER A 280 -5.07 -17.81 7.89
C SER A 280 -6.50 -17.31 8.09
N GLU A 281 -6.67 -16.16 8.75
CA GLU A 281 -7.98 -15.55 8.95
C GLU A 281 -8.48 -14.87 7.68
N LYS A 282 -9.80 -14.71 7.59
CA LYS A 282 -10.50 -14.04 6.50
C LYS A 282 -11.69 -13.27 7.06
N ILE A 283 -11.99 -12.10 6.49
CA ILE A 283 -13.31 -11.48 6.63
C ILE A 283 -14.28 -12.11 5.64
N LYS A 284 -15.58 -11.98 5.90
CA LYS A 284 -16.66 -12.59 5.09
C LYS A 284 -16.54 -12.28 3.59
N ARG A 285 -16.12 -11.06 3.26
CA ARG A 285 -15.94 -10.61 1.88
C ARG A 285 -14.79 -11.35 1.18
N MET A 286 -13.65 -11.55 1.86
CA MET A 286 -12.51 -12.33 1.36
C MET A 286 -12.89 -13.78 1.09
N GLU A 287 -13.70 -14.40 1.97
CA GLU A 287 -14.19 -15.77 1.78
C GLU A 287 -15.05 -15.89 0.53
N THR A 288 -15.97 -14.93 0.35
CA THR A 288 -16.92 -14.90 -0.77
C THR A 288 -16.20 -14.83 -2.11
N ILE A 289 -15.20 -13.96 -2.23
CA ILE A 289 -14.44 -13.78 -3.49
C ILE A 289 -13.19 -14.66 -3.59
N LYS A 290 -12.95 -15.55 -2.59
CA LYS A 290 -11.82 -16.48 -2.50
C LYS A 290 -10.44 -15.81 -2.56
N ASN A 291 -10.35 -14.58 -2.08
CA ASN A 291 -9.09 -13.85 -1.98
C ASN A 291 -8.39 -14.12 -0.64
N GLU A 292 -7.10 -13.85 -0.58
CA GLU A 292 -6.27 -14.07 0.61
C GLU A 292 -5.08 -13.11 0.68
N VAL A 293 -4.56 -12.94 1.90
CA VAL A 293 -3.35 -12.16 2.13
C VAL A 293 -2.13 -12.97 1.71
N GLN A 294 -1.28 -12.39 0.86
CA GLN A 294 -0.03 -13.00 0.41
C GLN A 294 1.19 -12.27 0.97
N ARG A 295 1.05 -10.96 1.18
CA ARG A 295 2.10 -10.08 1.70
C ARG A 295 1.52 -9.14 2.76
N VAL A 296 2.25 -9.01 3.86
CA VAL A 296 2.00 -8.00 4.90
C VAL A 296 3.20 -7.05 4.96
N LYS A 297 2.95 -5.75 4.92
CA LYS A 297 3.96 -4.70 5.15
C LYS A 297 3.62 -3.98 6.45
N ILE A 298 4.57 -3.97 7.39
CA ILE A 298 4.39 -3.28 8.68
C ILE A 298 5.27 -2.03 8.68
N TYR A 299 4.65 -0.92 9.05
CA TYR A 299 5.24 0.40 9.14
C TYR A 299 5.24 0.86 10.60
N SER A 300 6.29 1.55 11.00
CA SER A 300 6.35 2.29 12.25
C SER A 300 6.39 3.78 11.89
N ASN A 301 5.32 4.50 12.22
CA ASN A 301 5.15 5.90 11.83
C ASN A 301 5.44 6.14 10.34
N ASP A 302 4.83 5.34 9.46
CA ASP A 302 4.93 5.40 7.99
C ASP A 302 6.33 5.10 7.42
N LYS A 303 7.24 4.58 8.25
CA LYS A 303 8.49 3.97 7.79
C LYS A 303 8.37 2.46 7.82
N ARG A 304 8.52 1.81 6.67
CA ARG A 304 8.44 0.34 6.61
C ARG A 304 9.57 -0.29 7.41
N ILE A 305 9.21 -1.19 8.33
CA ILE A 305 10.16 -1.91 9.18
C ILE A 305 10.27 -3.39 8.78
N VAL A 306 9.19 -4.02 8.33
CA VAL A 306 9.20 -5.42 7.91
C VAL A 306 8.22 -5.68 6.79
N THR A 307 8.63 -6.56 5.87
CA THR A 307 7.73 -7.21 4.91
C THR A 307 7.68 -8.70 5.25
N ILE A 308 6.49 -9.26 5.28
CA ILE A 308 6.23 -10.68 5.52
C ILE A 308 5.57 -11.23 4.27
N GLU A 309 6.19 -12.21 3.64
CA GLU A 309 5.65 -12.87 2.45
C GLU A 309 5.41 -14.34 2.74
N LYS A 310 4.27 -14.85 2.27
CA LYS A 310 3.98 -16.28 2.28
C LYS A 310 4.65 -16.93 1.08
N ASN A 311 5.52 -17.90 1.30
CA ASN A 311 6.11 -18.68 0.20
C ASN A 311 5.17 -19.82 -0.24
N GLU A 312 5.54 -20.54 -1.29
CA GLU A 312 4.76 -21.67 -1.84
C GLU A 312 4.48 -22.76 -0.79
N LYS A 313 5.43 -22.98 0.14
CA LYS A 313 5.31 -23.91 1.27
C LYS A 313 4.50 -23.34 2.44
N GLN A 314 3.81 -22.22 2.25
CA GLN A 314 3.00 -21.55 3.26
C GLN A 314 3.80 -20.99 4.45
N GLN A 315 5.13 -20.93 4.34
CA GLN A 315 6.02 -20.40 5.37
C GLN A 315 6.01 -18.88 5.34
N ARG A 316 6.10 -18.25 6.51
CA ARG A 316 6.16 -16.79 6.65
C ARG A 316 7.61 -16.33 6.59
N ASN A 317 7.97 -15.62 5.52
CA ASN A 317 9.31 -15.08 5.32
C ASN A 317 9.38 -13.61 5.72
N TYR A 318 10.06 -13.32 6.83
CA TYR A 318 10.23 -11.98 7.38
C TYR A 318 11.48 -11.31 6.78
N SER A 319 11.29 -10.13 6.20
CA SER A 319 12.37 -9.29 5.67
C SER A 319 12.35 -7.91 6.34
N PHE A 320 13.28 -7.72 7.28
CA PHE A 320 13.46 -6.48 8.01
C PHE A 320 14.29 -5.47 7.22
N THR A 321 13.85 -4.21 7.22
CA THR A 321 14.60 -3.10 6.62
C THR A 321 15.81 -2.73 7.47
N LYS A 322 16.79 -2.01 6.89
CA LYS A 322 17.99 -1.54 7.62
C LYS A 322 17.70 -0.55 8.75
N PHE A 323 16.46 -0.05 8.84
CA PHE A 323 16.01 0.88 9.87
C PHE A 323 15.05 0.22 10.86
N ALA A 324 14.80 -1.08 10.73
CA ALA A 324 13.88 -1.81 11.58
C ALA A 324 14.42 -1.87 13.01
N ILE A 325 13.59 -1.44 13.96
CA ILE A 325 13.83 -1.57 15.40
C ILE A 325 12.55 -2.18 16.02
N CYS A 326 12.61 -3.45 16.41
CA CYS A 326 11.51 -4.16 17.04
C CYS A 326 11.97 -5.47 17.68
N ASP A 327 11.16 -6.05 18.56
CA ASP A 327 11.30 -7.45 18.93
C ASP A 327 10.35 -8.31 18.08
N ILE A 328 10.77 -9.53 17.75
CA ILE A 328 9.89 -10.57 17.21
C ILE A 328 9.92 -11.79 18.13
N GLU A 329 8.73 -12.22 18.55
CA GLU A 329 8.53 -13.44 19.32
C GLU A 329 8.07 -14.55 18.37
N ILE A 330 8.76 -15.69 18.40
CA ILE A 330 8.46 -16.86 17.58
C ILE A 330 8.29 -18.05 18.52
N SER A 331 7.09 -18.64 18.49
CA SER A 331 6.74 -19.82 19.28
C SER A 331 6.41 -21.01 18.38
N TRP A 332 6.83 -22.20 18.75
CA TRP A 332 6.55 -23.45 18.03
C TRP A 332 6.55 -24.66 18.97
N GLY A 333 5.82 -25.70 18.58
CA GLY A 333 5.91 -27.02 19.22
C GLY A 333 7.11 -27.80 18.67
N ALA A 334 7.81 -28.51 19.54
CA ALA A 334 8.92 -29.40 19.19
C ALA A 334 8.83 -30.69 20.01
N LYS A 335 9.58 -31.72 19.59
CA LYS A 335 9.79 -32.94 20.39
C LYS A 335 11.24 -33.04 20.83
N ASP A 336 11.45 -33.43 22.09
CA ASP A 336 12.79 -33.79 22.55
C ASP A 336 13.22 -35.18 22.06
N GLU A 337 14.42 -35.60 22.44
CA GLU A 337 14.99 -36.90 22.06
C GLU A 337 14.16 -38.10 22.55
N SER A 338 13.38 -37.92 23.62
CA SER A 338 12.47 -38.95 24.14
C SER A 338 11.10 -38.95 23.46
N GLY A 339 10.86 -38.01 22.54
CA GLY A 339 9.60 -37.82 21.84
C GLY A 339 8.57 -37.02 22.62
N LYS A 340 8.95 -36.41 23.75
CA LYS A 340 8.05 -35.57 24.57
C LYS A 340 7.83 -34.23 23.88
N ASP A 341 6.58 -33.79 23.84
CA ASP A 341 6.20 -32.48 23.32
C ASP A 341 6.71 -31.35 24.24
N LEU A 342 7.30 -30.34 23.61
CA LEU A 342 7.86 -29.14 24.22
C LEU A 342 7.30 -27.89 23.52
N ASN A 343 7.05 -26.84 24.29
CA ASN A 343 6.73 -25.52 23.74
C ASN A 343 7.98 -24.64 23.74
N CYS A 344 8.47 -24.31 22.56
CA CYS A 344 9.66 -23.49 22.38
C CYS A 344 9.27 -22.06 22.01
N THR A 345 9.97 -21.09 22.59
CA THR A 345 9.83 -19.67 22.20
C THR A 345 11.19 -19.01 22.12
N VAL A 346 11.41 -18.22 21.07
CA VAL A 346 12.57 -17.33 20.95
C VAL A 346 12.09 -15.91 20.71
N VAL A 347 12.69 -14.96 21.43
CA VAL A 347 12.54 -13.53 21.18
C VAL A 347 13.82 -13.03 20.54
N LEU A 348 13.69 -12.50 19.32
CA LEU A 348 14.79 -11.89 18.60
C LEU A 348 14.65 -10.37 18.68
N ASN A 349 15.74 -9.69 19.02
CA ASN A 349 15.84 -8.24 18.93
C ASN A 349 16.35 -7.87 17.54
N ILE A 350 15.54 -7.08 16.83
CA ILE A 350 15.88 -6.45 15.56
C ILE A 350 16.30 -5.02 15.86
N ASN A 351 17.56 -4.69 15.62
CA ASN A 351 18.07 -3.33 15.76
C ASN A 351 18.81 -2.91 14.50
N LEU A 352 18.33 -1.84 13.84
CA LEU A 352 18.81 -1.39 12.53
C LEU A 352 18.87 -2.55 11.52
N GLY A 353 17.84 -3.40 11.53
CA GLY A 353 17.71 -4.58 10.66
C GLY A 353 18.66 -5.73 10.96
N GLN A 354 19.51 -5.62 11.98
CA GLN A 354 20.36 -6.71 12.47
C GLN A 354 19.60 -7.56 13.49
N VAL A 355 19.77 -8.89 13.39
CA VAL A 355 19.07 -9.85 14.26
C VAL A 355 20.00 -10.33 15.36
N SER A 356 19.52 -10.29 16.60
CA SER A 356 20.19 -10.82 17.78
C SER A 356 19.22 -11.59 18.66
N ILE A 357 19.72 -12.54 19.46
CA ILE A 357 18.88 -13.32 20.38
C ILE A 357 18.71 -12.51 21.65
N LYS A 358 17.46 -12.19 22.01
CA LYS A 358 17.13 -11.49 23.25
C LYS A 358 16.75 -12.46 24.37
N LYS A 359 15.94 -13.47 24.05
CA LYS A 359 15.45 -14.46 25.00
C LYS A 359 15.16 -15.80 24.34
N SER A 360 15.33 -16.89 25.08
CA SER A 360 15.05 -18.27 24.66
C SER A 360 14.38 -19.02 25.80
N THR A 361 13.24 -19.67 25.54
CA THR A 361 12.51 -20.45 26.56
C THR A 361 12.00 -21.79 26.05
N ILE A 362 11.97 -22.79 26.93
CA ILE A 362 11.31 -24.09 26.74
C ILE A 362 10.30 -24.29 27.88
N ASP A 363 9.04 -24.55 27.56
CA ASP A 363 7.93 -24.67 28.50
C ASP A 363 7.85 -23.49 29.48
N GLY A 364 8.09 -22.28 28.95
CA GLY A 364 8.10 -21.02 29.71
C GLY A 364 9.33 -20.79 30.59
N LYS A 365 10.30 -21.72 30.64
CA LYS A 365 11.54 -21.57 31.41
C LYS A 365 12.67 -21.08 30.52
N ASP A 366 13.45 -20.13 31.03
CA ASP A 366 14.61 -19.59 30.33
C ASP A 366 15.68 -20.67 30.13
N VAL A 367 16.24 -20.74 28.91
CA VAL A 367 17.27 -21.71 28.55
C VAL A 367 18.40 -21.03 27.77
N GLU A 368 19.56 -21.68 27.77
CA GLU A 368 20.67 -21.25 26.93
C GLU A 368 20.28 -21.33 25.44
N PRO A 369 20.64 -20.31 24.63
CA PRO A 369 20.33 -20.28 23.21
C PRO A 369 20.78 -21.53 22.43
N LYS A 370 21.87 -22.20 22.86
CA LYS A 370 22.35 -23.46 22.25
C LYS A 370 21.34 -24.59 22.34
N LYS A 371 20.59 -24.71 23.44
CA LYS A 371 19.55 -25.75 23.59
C LYS A 371 18.37 -25.51 22.66
N ILE A 372 18.03 -24.24 22.41
CA ILE A 372 16.98 -23.89 21.46
C ILE A 372 17.40 -24.14 20.00
N LEU A 373 18.69 -24.00 19.67
CA LEU A 373 19.17 -24.13 18.30
C LEU A 373 18.81 -25.48 17.66
N GLU A 374 18.99 -26.57 18.41
CA GLU A 374 18.66 -27.91 17.92
C GLU A 374 17.14 -28.09 17.73
N LEU A 375 16.33 -27.59 18.66
CA LEU A 375 14.86 -27.64 18.57
C LEU A 375 14.31 -26.72 17.48
N ALA A 376 15.03 -25.66 17.11
CA ALA A 376 14.64 -24.74 16.04
C ALA A 376 14.71 -25.38 14.65
N LYS A 377 15.39 -26.53 14.48
CA LYS A 377 15.35 -27.31 13.22
C LYS A 377 13.95 -27.84 12.92
N GLN A 378 13.12 -28.02 13.95
CA GLN A 378 11.73 -28.45 13.82
C GLN A 378 10.76 -27.28 13.52
N ASN A 379 11.24 -26.04 13.49
CA ASN A 379 10.43 -24.89 13.08
C ASN A 379 10.36 -24.81 11.55
N GLU A 380 9.23 -25.24 11.00
CA GLU A 380 8.99 -25.15 9.55
C GLU A 380 8.19 -23.90 9.16
N ALA A 381 7.66 -23.14 10.11
CA ALA A 381 6.69 -22.08 9.83
C ALA A 381 7.32 -20.72 9.49
N VAL A 382 8.57 -20.47 9.88
CA VAL A 382 9.18 -19.13 9.82
C VAL A 382 10.53 -19.16 9.10
N LEU A 383 10.68 -18.21 8.16
CA LEU A 383 11.95 -17.86 7.53
C LEU A 383 12.29 -16.39 7.84
N ILE A 384 13.57 -16.06 7.91
CA ILE A 384 14.04 -14.67 8.00
C ILE A 384 15.03 -14.44 6.87
N LYS A 385 14.70 -13.53 5.95
CA LYS A 385 15.44 -13.28 4.70
C LYS A 385 15.75 -14.58 3.94
N GLY A 386 14.75 -15.45 3.84
CA GLY A 386 14.83 -16.76 3.16
C GLY A 386 15.57 -17.86 3.92
N LYS A 387 16.15 -17.57 5.09
CA LYS A 387 16.85 -18.56 5.93
C LYS A 387 15.93 -19.16 6.98
N ALA A 388 16.08 -20.44 7.26
CA ALA A 388 15.34 -21.11 8.32
C ALA A 388 15.75 -20.57 9.69
N LEU A 389 14.84 -20.65 10.68
CA LEU A 389 15.08 -20.11 12.02
C LEU A 389 16.39 -20.64 12.64
N HIS A 390 16.66 -21.95 12.54
CA HIS A 390 17.88 -22.54 13.08
C HIS A 390 19.16 -21.98 12.42
N GLU A 391 19.14 -21.66 11.13
CA GLU A 391 20.30 -21.07 10.42
C GLU A 391 20.57 -19.65 10.90
N VAL A 392 19.50 -18.88 11.16
CA VAL A 392 19.58 -17.52 11.70
C VAL A 392 20.19 -17.53 13.10
N LEU A 393 19.75 -18.48 13.94
CA LEU A 393 20.29 -18.68 15.27
C LEU A 393 21.75 -19.14 15.22
N ALA A 394 22.10 -20.10 14.36
CA ALA A 394 23.47 -20.61 14.17
C ALA A 394 24.46 -19.49 13.83
N ALA A 395 24.08 -18.58 12.91
CA ALA A 395 24.91 -17.46 12.50
C ALA A 395 25.25 -16.48 13.65
N HIS A 396 24.40 -16.42 14.69
CA HIS A 396 24.67 -15.61 15.87
C HIS A 396 25.83 -16.18 16.70
N PHE A 397 25.92 -17.50 16.82
CA PHE A 397 27.00 -18.16 17.56
C PHE A 397 28.34 -18.08 16.83
N ILE A 398 28.34 -18.14 15.49
CA ILE A 398 29.57 -18.05 14.69
C ILE A 398 30.19 -16.64 14.80
N LYS A 399 29.36 -15.58 14.84
CA LYS A 399 29.84 -14.20 14.99
C LYS A 399 30.40 -13.89 16.38
N GLN A 400 30.15 -14.75 17.39
CA GLN A 400 30.65 -14.58 18.75
C GLN A 400 31.92 -15.38 19.05
N THR A 401 32.39 -16.21 18.12
CA THR A 401 33.72 -16.81 18.24
C THR A 401 34.75 -15.73 17.89
N PRO A 402 35.62 -15.29 18.81
CA PRO A 402 36.76 -14.48 18.42
C PRO A 402 37.55 -15.29 17.40
N CYS A 403 37.91 -14.69 16.25
CA CYS A 403 39.07 -15.18 15.53
C CYS A 403 40.22 -15.13 16.54
N GLU A 404 40.74 -16.28 16.95
CA GLU A 404 42.06 -16.35 17.55
C GLU A 404 43.03 -15.81 16.50
N GLU A 405 43.34 -14.52 16.58
CA GLU A 405 44.57 -14.00 16.02
C GLU A 405 45.69 -14.80 16.67
N LYS A 406 46.25 -15.74 15.90
CA LYS A 406 47.51 -16.37 16.25
C LYS A 406 48.51 -15.24 16.47
N LYS A 407 48.88 -15.03 17.73
CA LYS A 407 50.07 -14.29 18.12
C LYS A 407 51.28 -14.97 17.50
N ASP A 408 51.68 -14.55 16.31
CA ASP A 408 53.08 -14.64 15.93
C ASP A 408 53.78 -13.39 16.47
N MET A 409 54.35 -13.56 17.66
CA MET A 409 55.44 -12.72 18.14
C MET A 409 56.62 -12.90 17.17
N GLN A 410 56.97 -11.85 16.44
CA GLN A 410 58.38 -11.59 16.16
C GLN A 410 58.73 -10.14 16.53
N SER A 411 59.77 -10.08 17.34
CA SER A 411 60.30 -8.97 18.09
C SER A 411 61.09 -7.98 17.23
N HIS A 412 60.89 -6.70 17.52
CA HIS A 412 61.81 -5.56 17.47
C HIS A 412 62.58 -5.24 16.18
N GLU A 413 62.38 -4.02 15.67
CA GLU A 413 63.42 -2.98 15.75
C GLU A 413 62.81 -1.56 15.72
N ASN A 414 63.28 -0.72 16.65
CA ASN A 414 62.92 0.69 16.81
C ASN A 414 63.64 1.56 15.77
N ILE A 415 62.94 2.45 15.05
CA ILE A 415 63.54 3.71 14.56
C ILE A 415 62.53 4.88 14.66
N VAL A 416 62.70 5.66 15.73
CA VAL A 416 62.72 7.13 15.88
C VAL A 416 61.81 8.00 14.99
N VAL A 417 60.92 8.75 15.66
CA VAL A 417 60.26 9.99 15.18
C VAL A 417 61.04 11.20 15.71
N PRO A 418 61.20 12.26 14.91
CA PRO A 418 60.85 13.62 15.36
C PRO A 418 60.02 14.32 14.26
N GLY A 419 58.92 15.02 14.49
CA GLY A 419 58.59 16.01 15.50
C GLY A 419 58.28 17.35 14.79
N SER A 420 57.23 18.06 15.23
CA SER A 420 56.88 19.48 14.96
C SER A 420 55.94 19.83 13.78
N GLY A 421 54.82 20.51 14.11
CA GLY A 421 54.21 21.56 13.28
C GLY A 421 52.67 21.59 13.23
N ALA A 422 52.02 22.44 14.03
CA ALA A 422 50.59 22.77 13.92
C ALA A 422 50.32 23.86 12.84
N PRO A 423 49.08 24.37 12.72
CA PRO A 423 48.06 24.04 11.71
C PRO A 423 47.99 25.06 10.56
N ARG A 424 47.46 24.67 9.39
CA ARG A 424 47.05 25.62 8.35
C ARG A 424 45.61 25.36 7.89
N SER A 425 44.79 26.38 8.09
CA SER A 425 43.48 26.61 7.49
C SER A 425 43.61 26.90 6.00
N ILE A 426 42.85 26.22 5.15
CA ILE A 426 42.51 26.71 3.81
C ILE A 426 41.03 26.35 3.55
N ASN A 427 40.22 27.40 3.39
CA ASN A 427 38.91 27.34 2.73
C ASN A 427 39.16 27.12 1.24
N GLU A 428 38.66 26.04 0.66
CA GLU A 428 38.44 25.94 -0.78
C GLU A 428 37.11 25.21 -1.04
N GLU A 429 36.33 25.81 -1.95
CA GLU A 429 35.02 25.37 -2.43
C GLU A 429 35.07 23.92 -2.92
N ILE A 430 34.21 23.06 -2.38
CA ILE A 430 33.96 21.74 -2.95
C ILE A 430 32.77 21.87 -3.89
N THR A 431 33.07 22.08 -5.17
CA THR A 431 32.17 21.81 -6.29
C THR A 431 32.05 20.29 -6.43
N VAL A 432 30.91 19.71 -6.05
CA VAL A 432 30.65 18.28 -6.27
C VAL A 432 30.15 18.10 -7.69
N GLU A 433 31.06 17.70 -8.59
CA GLU A 433 30.69 17.14 -9.89
C GLU A 433 29.99 15.78 -9.71
N HIS A 434 28.83 15.65 -10.35
CA HIS A 434 28.09 14.40 -10.48
C HIS A 434 28.86 13.38 -11.33
N PRO A 435 28.99 12.10 -10.91
CA PRO A 435 29.58 11.09 -11.76
C PRO A 435 28.52 10.51 -12.70
N PHE A 436 28.38 11.10 -13.89
CA PHE A 436 27.86 10.40 -15.07
C PHE A 436 28.99 10.20 -16.08
N GLY A 437 29.72 9.10 -15.90
CA GLY A 437 30.69 8.62 -16.88
C GLY A 437 30.01 7.77 -17.94
N LYS A 438 29.99 8.27 -19.18
CA LYS A 438 29.67 7.54 -20.41
C LYS A 438 30.56 6.30 -20.54
N ALA A 439 29.98 5.15 -20.82
CA ALA A 439 30.71 4.02 -21.41
C ALA A 439 30.28 3.85 -22.87
N ALA A 440 31.29 3.76 -23.72
CA ALA A 440 31.24 3.79 -25.16
C ALA A 440 30.74 2.48 -25.79
N ASN A 441 30.15 2.64 -26.99
CA ASN A 441 29.97 1.60 -28.00
C ASN A 441 31.19 0.68 -28.11
N LYS A 442 30.94 -0.62 -28.08
CA LYS A 442 31.68 -1.58 -28.90
C LYS A 442 30.68 -2.54 -29.54
N ASP A 443 30.51 -2.34 -30.84
CA ASP A 443 30.11 -3.38 -31.78
C ASP A 443 30.98 -4.62 -31.57
N ASN A 444 30.34 -5.79 -31.59
CA ASN A 444 30.96 -6.99 -32.13
C ASN A 444 29.87 -7.92 -32.68
N HIS A 445 29.86 -8.02 -34.00
CA HIS A 445 29.30 -9.11 -34.77
C HIS A 445 29.91 -10.47 -34.37
N ARG A 446 29.06 -11.49 -34.24
CA ARG A 446 29.23 -12.89 -34.75
C ARG A 446 28.00 -13.71 -34.34
N GLU A 447 27.12 -14.07 -35.28
CA GLU A 447 27.10 -15.39 -35.95
C GLU A 447 27.08 -16.58 -34.98
N MET A 448 25.90 -17.05 -34.58
CA MET A 448 25.16 -18.22 -35.13
C MET A 448 23.83 -18.36 -34.40
#